data_AF-A0A9W7ZYQ4-F1
#
_entry.id   AF-A0A9W7ZYQ4-F1
#
_cell.length_a   1.000
_cell.length_b   1.000
_cell.length_c   1.000
_cell.angle_alpha   90.00
_cell.angle_beta   90.00
_cell.angle_gamma   90.00
#
_symmetry.space_group_name_H-M   'P 1'
#
loop_
_entity.id
_entity.type
_entity.pdbx_description
1 polymer ?
#
loop_
_entity_poly.entity_id
_entity_poly.type
_entity_poly.pdbx_seq_one_letter_code
_entity_poly.pdbx_strand_id
1 'polypeptide(L)'
;MELHHEKQKYRTPEPDILAEMYETTVETMNSHGYHHYEVSSYAKNQSSESSHNKNYWFGSDYIGIGPGAHGRFTDPSTEKRNSTIRIREPNRWMESCKEIGHGTAKCTEISLEETKQETVMLGLRTKYGISNSRFTKFSNGQSLLDYLDLDLIKLHENSGLLKISQTNDEDKDITILPTENGLKVIDSILADIIP
;
A
#
# COMPACT_ATOMS: atom_id res chain seq x y z
N MET A 1 22.98 14.13 30.90
CA MET A 1 23.49 14.82 29.69
C MET A 1 22.32 14.90 28.73
N GLU A 2 21.47 15.91 28.92
CA GLU A 2 20.27 16.14 28.10
C GLU A 2 20.70 16.69 26.74
N LEU A 3 20.63 15.86 25.71
CA LEU A 3 20.73 16.30 24.32
C LEU A 3 19.39 16.94 23.93
N HIS A 4 19.22 18.22 24.27
CA HIS A 4 18.25 19.07 23.60
C HIS A 4 18.67 19.21 22.15
N HIS A 5 18.16 18.35 21.27
CA HIS A 5 18.13 18.64 19.84
C HIS A 5 17.18 19.82 19.65
N GLU A 6 17.74 21.03 19.57
CA GLU A 6 17.08 22.17 18.94
C GLU A 6 16.55 21.69 17.60
N LYS A 7 15.22 21.61 17.46
CA LYS A 7 14.57 21.27 16.20
C LYS A 7 14.85 22.42 15.22
N GLN A 8 15.99 22.36 14.56
CA GLN A 8 16.28 23.18 13.40
C GLN A 8 15.14 22.89 12.42
N LYS A 9 14.29 23.90 12.20
CA LYS A 9 13.08 23.76 11.40
C LYS A 9 13.52 23.69 9.94
N TYR A 10 13.84 22.49 9.47
CA TYR A 10 14.14 22.25 8.07
C TYR A 10 12.97 22.76 7.24
N ARG A 11 13.25 23.69 6.32
CA ARG A 11 12.26 24.13 5.34
C ARG A 11 12.11 23.03 4.31
N THR A 12 10.90 22.52 4.15
CA THR A 12 10.56 21.67 3.02
C THR A 12 10.50 22.51 1.75
N PRO A 13 10.89 21.97 0.58
CA PRO A 13 10.67 22.65 -0.69
C PRO A 13 9.19 22.99 -0.90
N GLU A 14 8.93 24.02 -1.69
CA GLU A 14 7.57 24.37 -2.12
C GLU A 14 6.95 23.23 -2.94
N PRO A 15 5.61 23.09 -2.97
CA PRO A 15 4.94 21.99 -3.68
C PRO A 15 5.35 21.83 -5.14
N ASP A 16 5.53 22.93 -5.87
CA ASP A 16 5.93 22.90 -7.28
C ASP A 16 7.35 22.33 -7.45
N ILE A 17 8.25 22.62 -6.52
CA ILE A 17 9.62 22.06 -6.52
C ILE A 17 9.56 20.55 -6.23
N LEU A 18 8.69 20.13 -5.30
CA LEU A 18 8.50 18.70 -5.02
C LEU A 18 7.96 17.94 -6.24
N ALA A 19 7.04 18.55 -6.99
CA ALA A 19 6.52 18.00 -8.24
C ALA A 19 7.62 17.87 -9.30
N GLU A 20 8.43 18.92 -9.51
CA GLU A 20 9.56 18.90 -10.44
C GLU A 20 10.60 17.83 -10.06
N MET A 21 10.93 17.70 -8.77
CA MET A 21 11.83 16.67 -8.27
C MET A 21 11.30 15.25 -8.52
N TYR A 22 10.00 15.05 -8.36
CA TYR A 22 9.35 13.78 -8.65
C TYR A 22 9.42 13.46 -10.16
N GLU A 23 9.04 14.39 -11.02
CA GLU A 23 9.08 14.21 -12.48
C GLU A 23 10.50 13.93 -12.97
N THR A 24 11.47 14.70 -12.49
CA THR A 24 12.90 14.47 -12.78
C THR A 24 13.35 13.08 -12.37
N THR A 25 12.87 12.58 -11.22
CA THR A 25 13.17 11.22 -10.75
C THR A 25 12.60 10.17 -11.70
N VAL A 26 11.32 10.30 -12.07
CA VAL A 26 10.65 9.37 -13.00
C VAL A 26 11.38 9.31 -14.34
N GLU A 27 11.67 10.46 -14.94
CA GLU A 27 12.37 10.56 -16.22
C GLU A 27 13.79 9.96 -16.16
N THR A 28 14.53 10.30 -15.11
CA THR A 28 15.89 9.79 -14.90
C THR A 28 15.89 8.27 -14.72
N MET A 29 14.98 7.72 -13.91
CA MET A 29 14.88 6.28 -13.71
C MET A 29 14.49 5.55 -15.01
N ASN A 30 13.47 6.05 -15.71
CA ASN A 30 13.01 5.46 -16.96
C ASN A 30 14.09 5.47 -18.05
N SER A 31 14.86 6.55 -18.20
CA SER A 31 15.97 6.62 -19.16
C SER A 31 17.10 5.63 -18.88
N HIS A 32 17.22 5.16 -17.63
CA HIS A 32 18.17 4.12 -17.23
C HIS A 32 17.55 2.70 -17.18
N GLY A 33 16.33 2.55 -17.71
CA GLY A 33 15.60 1.28 -17.80
C GLY A 33 15.01 0.80 -16.48
N TYR A 34 14.80 1.69 -15.50
CA TYR A 34 14.09 1.40 -14.26
C TYR A 34 12.64 1.82 -14.39
N HIS A 35 11.71 0.93 -14.09
CA HIS A 35 10.28 1.16 -14.22
C HIS A 35 9.61 1.34 -12.85
N HIS A 36 8.70 2.31 -12.76
CA HIS A 36 7.92 2.57 -11.56
C HIS A 36 6.90 1.45 -11.34
N TYR A 37 7.08 0.63 -10.30
CA TYR A 37 6.19 -0.52 -10.04
C TYR A 37 5.24 -0.32 -8.87
N GLU A 38 5.57 0.61 -7.97
CA GLU A 38 4.74 1.07 -6.85
C GLU A 38 5.14 2.49 -6.48
N VAL A 39 4.22 3.23 -5.84
CA VAL A 39 4.29 4.67 -5.55
C VAL A 39 5.67 5.24 -5.17
N SER A 40 6.53 4.46 -4.51
CA SER A 40 7.83 4.88 -3.98
C SER A 40 9.06 4.14 -4.54
N SER A 41 8.90 3.13 -5.41
CA SER A 41 10.05 2.31 -5.86
C SER A 41 10.07 1.96 -7.34
N TYR A 42 11.29 1.78 -7.84
CA TYR A 42 11.59 1.46 -9.24
C TYR A 42 12.41 0.17 -9.35
N ALA A 43 12.25 -0.56 -10.44
CA ALA A 43 13.02 -1.78 -10.72
C ALA A 43 13.27 -1.95 -12.22
N LYS A 44 14.42 -2.52 -12.59
CA LYS A 44 14.75 -2.79 -14.01
C LYS A 44 13.87 -3.85 -14.66
N ASN A 45 13.43 -4.81 -13.86
CA ASN A 45 12.60 -5.92 -14.29
C ASN A 45 11.83 -6.46 -13.08
N GLN A 46 10.82 -7.30 -13.35
CA GLN A 46 9.92 -7.82 -12.33
C GLN A 46 10.64 -8.68 -11.26
N SER A 47 11.74 -9.35 -11.62
CA SER A 47 12.54 -10.14 -10.68
C SER A 47 13.41 -9.28 -9.75
N SER A 48 13.64 -8.02 -10.10
CA SER A 48 14.35 -7.05 -9.25
C SER A 48 13.42 -6.26 -8.33
N GLU A 49 12.10 -6.46 -8.41
CA GLU A 49 11.14 -5.80 -7.53
C GLU A 49 11.22 -6.38 -6.11
N SER A 50 11.20 -5.51 -5.09
CA SER A 50 11.26 -5.92 -3.68
C SER A 50 10.11 -6.87 -3.34
N SER A 51 10.44 -8.12 -3.03
CA SER A 51 9.46 -9.11 -2.56
C SER A 51 8.75 -8.66 -1.29
N HIS A 52 9.45 -7.95 -0.40
CA HIS A 52 8.86 -7.39 0.81
C HIS A 52 7.79 -6.33 0.48
N ASN A 53 8.13 -5.36 -0.38
CA ASN A 53 7.19 -4.30 -0.76
C ASN A 53 5.98 -4.91 -1.48
N LYS A 54 6.21 -5.85 -2.41
CA LYS A 54 5.12 -6.53 -3.12
C LYS A 54 4.17 -7.23 -2.16
N ASN A 55 4.67 -8.01 -1.21
CA ASN A 55 3.82 -8.70 -0.23
C ASN A 55 3.03 -7.71 0.62
N TYR A 56 3.66 -6.60 1.04
CA TYR A 56 2.97 -5.53 1.75
C TYR A 56 1.83 -4.93 0.91
N TRP A 57 2.12 -4.51 -0.33
CA TRP A 57 1.12 -3.94 -1.23
C TRP A 57 0.05 -4.95 -1.67
N PHE A 58 0.38 -6.25 -1.64
CA PHE A 58 -0.55 -7.32 -1.95
C PHE A 58 -1.46 -7.69 -0.77
N GLY A 59 -1.27 -7.06 0.38
CA GLY A 59 -2.06 -7.30 1.59
C GLY A 59 -1.77 -8.66 2.22
N SER A 60 -0.67 -9.32 1.86
CA SER A 60 -0.26 -10.61 2.41
C SER A 60 0.02 -10.52 3.90
N ASP A 61 -0.09 -11.64 4.59
CA ASP A 61 0.29 -11.75 5.99
C ASP A 61 1.80 -11.60 6.16
N TYR A 62 2.21 -10.83 7.17
CA TYR A 62 3.60 -10.65 7.59
C TYR A 62 3.69 -10.32 9.08
N ILE A 63 4.80 -10.76 9.68
CA ILE A 63 5.11 -10.47 11.07
C ILE A 63 6.08 -9.29 11.17
N GLY A 64 5.78 -8.34 12.06
CA GLY A 64 6.73 -7.30 12.44
C GLY A 64 7.68 -7.83 13.50
N ILE A 65 8.99 -7.68 13.30
CA ILE A 65 10.03 -8.06 14.26
C ILE A 65 10.89 -6.84 14.57
N GLY A 66 11.21 -6.65 15.85
CA GLY A 66 12.02 -5.55 16.34
C GLY A 66 11.20 -4.39 16.91
N PRO A 67 11.87 -3.43 17.58
CA PRO A 67 11.22 -2.31 18.22
C PRO A 67 10.43 -1.46 17.21
N GLY A 68 9.17 -1.17 17.51
CA GLY A 68 8.29 -0.34 16.69
C GLY A 68 7.79 -0.98 15.39
N ALA A 69 8.18 -2.22 15.08
CA ALA A 69 7.75 -2.90 13.88
C ALA A 69 6.23 -3.13 13.86
N HIS A 70 5.64 -3.13 12.67
CA HIS A 70 4.25 -3.46 12.46
C HIS A 70 4.10 -4.85 11.83
N GLY A 71 2.99 -5.52 12.10
CA GLY A 71 2.61 -6.77 11.43
C GLY A 71 1.15 -6.77 11.02
N ARG A 72 0.82 -7.51 9.97
CA ARG A 72 -0.55 -7.80 9.51
C ARG A 72 -0.67 -9.31 9.40
N PHE A 73 -1.62 -9.94 10.06
CA PHE A 73 -1.79 -11.39 9.92
C PHE A 73 -3.25 -11.80 10.04
N THR A 74 -3.61 -12.91 9.40
CA THR A 74 -4.92 -13.52 9.55
C THR A 74 -4.82 -14.64 10.57
N ASP A 75 -5.64 -14.56 11.62
CA ASP A 75 -5.68 -15.58 12.65
C ASP A 75 -6.38 -16.83 12.09
N PRO A 76 -5.70 -17.99 11.98
CA PRO A 76 -6.28 -19.18 11.38
C PRO A 76 -7.43 -19.79 12.20
N SER A 77 -7.57 -19.40 13.48
CA SER A 77 -8.65 -19.91 14.35
C SER A 77 -9.95 -19.11 14.23
N THR A 78 -9.85 -17.83 13.85
CA THR A 78 -11.00 -16.93 13.74
C THR A 78 -11.23 -16.43 12.32
N GLU A 79 -10.28 -16.67 11.41
CA GLU A 79 -10.20 -16.14 10.04
C GLU A 79 -10.18 -14.59 10.00
N LYS A 80 -9.90 -13.96 11.14
CA LYS A 80 -9.91 -12.51 11.26
C LYS A 80 -8.53 -11.92 11.05
N ARG A 81 -8.49 -10.80 10.33
CA ARG A 81 -7.26 -10.07 10.06
C ARG A 81 -6.92 -9.15 11.23
N ASN A 82 -5.66 -9.12 11.61
CA ASN A 82 -5.16 -8.41 12.79
C ASN A 82 -3.95 -7.54 12.43
N SER A 83 -3.91 -6.35 13.03
CA SER A 83 -2.76 -5.44 13.01
C SER A 83 -2.01 -5.53 14.33
N THR A 84 -0.69 -5.63 14.27
CA THR A 84 0.18 -5.61 15.45
C THR A 84 1.16 -4.45 15.39
N ILE A 85 1.46 -3.91 16.56
CA ILE A 85 2.50 -2.89 16.75
C ILE A 85 3.42 -3.40 17.86
N ARG A 86 4.72 -3.46 17.58
CA ARG A 86 5.73 -3.79 18.58
C ARG A 86 6.05 -2.58 19.45
N ILE A 87 6.49 -2.84 20.68
CA ILE A 87 6.99 -1.82 21.61
C ILE A 87 8.05 -0.99 20.90
N ARG A 88 7.90 0.34 20.88
CA ARG A 88 8.78 1.26 20.14
C ARG A 88 10.15 1.43 20.79
N GLU A 89 10.20 1.44 22.12
CA GLU A 89 11.43 1.66 22.86
C GLU A 89 12.27 0.36 22.88
N PRO A 90 13.51 0.36 22.37
CA PRO A 90 14.28 -0.87 22.18
C PRO A 90 14.55 -1.66 23.46
N ASN A 91 14.86 -1.00 24.57
CA ASN A 91 15.16 -1.69 25.83
C ASN A 91 13.92 -2.38 26.39
N ARG A 92 12.78 -1.68 26.42
CA ARG A 92 11.49 -2.24 26.83
C ARG A 92 11.04 -3.37 25.91
N TRP A 93 11.29 -3.25 24.61
CA TRP A 93 10.99 -4.33 23.66
C TRP A 93 11.81 -5.59 23.97
N MET A 94 13.12 -5.44 24.21
CA MET A 94 14.01 -6.56 24.56
C MET A 94 13.65 -7.20 25.90
N GLU A 95 13.32 -6.40 26.91
CA GLU A 95 12.87 -6.88 28.22
C GLU A 95 11.58 -7.69 28.10
N SER A 96 10.56 -7.14 27.45
CA SER A 96 9.30 -7.84 27.16
C SER A 96 9.52 -9.15 26.40
N CYS A 97 10.39 -9.16 25.39
CA CYS A 97 10.75 -10.38 24.67
C CYS A 97 11.35 -11.46 25.59
N LYS A 98 12.16 -11.08 26.58
CA LYS A 98 12.76 -12.02 27.54
C LYS A 98 11.76 -12.53 28.57
N GLU A 99 10.88 -11.66 29.06
CA GLU A 99 9.95 -12.00 30.16
C GLU A 99 8.70 -12.76 29.69
N ILE A 100 8.08 -12.31 28.60
CA ILE A 100 6.79 -12.85 28.11
C ILE A 100 6.89 -13.49 26.72
N GLY A 101 8.09 -13.52 26.11
CA GLY A 101 8.34 -14.19 24.83
C GLY A 101 8.02 -13.34 23.59
N HIS A 102 7.48 -12.13 23.75
CA HIS A 102 7.21 -11.22 22.62
C HIS A 102 7.22 -9.75 23.05
N GLY A 103 7.43 -8.84 22.08
CA GLY A 103 7.43 -7.39 22.29
C GLY A 103 6.21 -6.70 21.70
N THR A 104 5.01 -7.28 21.83
CA THR A 104 3.76 -6.72 21.26
C THR A 104 3.21 -5.64 22.18
N ALA A 105 3.07 -4.42 21.69
CA ALA A 105 2.43 -3.33 22.42
C ALA A 105 0.91 -3.28 22.18
N LYS A 106 0.48 -3.56 20.95
CA LYS A 106 -0.93 -3.53 20.55
C LYS A 106 -1.19 -4.63 19.53
N CYS A 107 -2.32 -5.32 19.69
CA CYS A 107 -2.94 -6.16 18.68
C CYS A 107 -4.37 -5.67 18.49
N THR A 108 -4.81 -5.50 17.25
CA THR A 108 -6.15 -4.98 16.95
C THR A 108 -6.70 -5.71 15.75
N GLU A 109 -7.90 -6.27 15.92
CA GLU A 109 -8.69 -6.83 14.83
C GLU A 109 -9.03 -5.71 13.84
N ILE A 110 -8.81 -5.97 12.55
CA ILE A 110 -9.13 -5.06 11.46
C ILE A 110 -10.55 -5.40 11.01
N SER A 111 -11.42 -4.41 10.96
CA SER A 111 -12.79 -4.61 10.50
C SER A 111 -12.83 -5.02 9.02
N LEU A 112 -13.95 -5.59 8.60
CA LEU A 112 -14.16 -5.94 7.20
C LEU A 112 -14.08 -4.70 6.30
N GLU A 113 -14.62 -3.56 6.77
CA GLU A 113 -14.60 -2.32 6.01
C GLU A 113 -13.18 -1.75 5.86
N GLU A 114 -12.41 -1.70 6.96
CA GLU A 114 -10.99 -1.32 6.90
C GLU A 114 -10.18 -2.25 5.98
N THR A 115 -10.52 -3.55 5.96
CA THR A 115 -9.85 -4.53 5.09
C THR A 115 -10.17 -4.26 3.61
N LYS A 116 -11.42 -3.93 3.26
CA LYS A 116 -11.81 -3.54 1.90
C LYS A 116 -11.09 -2.27 1.46
N GLN A 117 -11.15 -1.22 2.30
CA GLN A 117 -10.47 0.04 2.05
C GLN A 117 -8.97 -0.21 1.84
N GLU A 118 -8.30 -0.88 2.78
CA GLU A 118 -6.86 -1.17 2.69
C GLU A 118 -6.52 -1.98 1.42
N THR A 119 -7.36 -2.93 1.02
CA THR A 119 -7.12 -3.75 -0.18
C THR A 119 -7.11 -2.91 -1.46
N VAL A 120 -8.06 -2.00 -1.62
CA VAL A 120 -8.10 -1.06 -2.76
C VAL A 120 -6.93 -0.09 -2.68
N MET A 121 -6.72 0.51 -1.50
CA MET A 121 -5.67 1.49 -1.23
C MET A 121 -4.28 0.95 -1.57
N LEU A 122 -3.96 -0.26 -1.13
CA LEU A 122 -2.65 -0.87 -1.35
C LEU A 122 -2.49 -1.37 -2.79
N GLY A 123 -3.55 -1.94 -3.39
CA GLY A 123 -3.51 -2.44 -4.76
C GLY A 123 -3.25 -1.34 -5.78
N LEU A 124 -4.03 -0.24 -5.73
CA LEU A 124 -3.92 0.86 -6.68
C LEU A 124 -2.64 1.69 -6.53
N ARG A 125 -1.91 1.59 -5.41
CA ARG A 125 -0.57 2.16 -5.26
C ARG A 125 0.54 1.37 -5.97
N THR A 126 0.16 0.38 -6.77
CA THR A 126 1.08 -0.40 -7.60
C THR A 126 0.64 -0.33 -9.05
N LYS A 127 1.58 -0.49 -9.98
CA LYS A 127 1.25 -0.63 -11.42
C LYS A 127 0.36 -1.86 -11.71
N TYR A 128 0.28 -2.80 -10.77
CA TYR A 128 -0.52 -4.01 -10.87
C TYR A 128 -1.98 -3.81 -10.50
N GLY A 129 -2.31 -2.70 -9.83
CA GLY A 129 -3.66 -2.35 -9.47
C GLY A 129 -4.36 -3.36 -8.55
N ILE A 130 -5.68 -3.41 -8.69
CA ILE A 130 -6.54 -4.32 -7.91
C ILE A 130 -7.50 -5.04 -8.84
N SER A 131 -7.49 -6.38 -8.78
CA SER A 131 -8.43 -7.23 -9.49
C SER A 131 -9.67 -7.51 -8.66
N ASN A 132 -10.79 -7.79 -9.32
CA ASN A 132 -12.03 -8.18 -8.67
C ASN A 132 -11.84 -9.48 -7.89
N SER A 133 -11.16 -10.49 -8.47
CA SER A 133 -10.84 -11.74 -7.74
C SER A 133 -9.98 -11.54 -6.49
N ARG A 134 -9.09 -10.54 -6.48
CA ARG A 134 -8.30 -10.22 -5.29
C ARG A 134 -9.15 -9.49 -4.26
N PHE A 135 -9.95 -8.52 -4.69
CA PHE A 135 -10.83 -7.78 -3.78
C PHE A 135 -11.86 -8.70 -3.10
N THR A 136 -12.50 -9.59 -3.87
CA THR A 136 -13.52 -10.53 -3.35
C THR A 136 -13.00 -11.43 -2.23
N LYS A 137 -11.71 -11.83 -2.28
CA LYS A 137 -11.05 -12.58 -1.21
C LYS A 137 -10.99 -11.83 0.12
N PHE A 138 -10.86 -10.50 0.07
CA PHE A 138 -10.72 -9.64 1.25
C PHE A 138 -12.03 -8.95 1.66
N SER A 139 -13.05 -9.01 0.81
CA SER A 139 -14.34 -8.32 0.99
C SER A 139 -15.49 -9.26 1.38
N ASN A 140 -15.18 -10.53 1.70
CA ASN A 140 -16.17 -11.58 1.94
C ASN A 140 -17.11 -11.80 0.74
N GLY A 141 -16.53 -11.80 -0.48
CA GLY A 141 -17.23 -12.08 -1.72
C GLY A 141 -17.89 -10.87 -2.40
N GLN A 142 -17.83 -9.66 -1.81
CA GLN A 142 -18.35 -8.45 -2.46
C GLN A 142 -17.53 -8.10 -3.72
N SER A 143 -18.22 -7.76 -4.80
CA SER A 143 -17.62 -7.28 -6.05
C SER A 143 -16.89 -5.95 -5.85
N LEU A 144 -15.74 -5.79 -6.52
CA LEU A 144 -14.97 -4.54 -6.53
C LEU A 144 -15.77 -3.38 -7.12
N LEU A 145 -16.50 -3.64 -8.21
CA LEU A 145 -17.28 -2.62 -8.91
C LEU A 145 -18.53 -2.19 -8.12
N ASP A 146 -19.03 -3.05 -7.22
CA ASP A 146 -20.17 -2.70 -6.35
C ASP A 146 -19.71 -1.92 -5.11
N TYR A 147 -18.41 -1.94 -4.81
CA TYR A 147 -17.82 -1.25 -3.66
C TYR A 147 -17.37 0.18 -4.00
N LEU A 148 -16.87 0.39 -5.22
CA LEU A 148 -16.31 1.68 -5.64
C LEU A 148 -17.35 2.57 -6.32
N ASP A 149 -17.12 3.88 -6.30
CA ASP A 149 -17.90 4.83 -7.10
C ASP A 149 -17.57 4.67 -8.60
N LEU A 150 -18.47 4.03 -9.34
CA LEU A 150 -18.29 3.73 -10.76
C LEU A 150 -18.26 4.97 -11.66
N ASP A 151 -18.93 6.05 -11.28
CA ASP A 151 -18.94 7.27 -12.07
C ASP A 151 -17.59 7.99 -11.95
N LEU A 152 -17.00 8.00 -10.75
CA LEU A 152 -15.65 8.51 -10.53
C LEU A 152 -14.57 7.62 -11.16
N ILE A 153 -14.73 6.30 -11.13
CA ILE A 153 -13.82 5.39 -11.86
C ILE A 153 -13.81 5.70 -13.36
N LYS A 154 -15.00 5.86 -13.97
CA LYS A 154 -15.10 6.24 -15.40
C LYS A 154 -14.55 7.63 -15.68
N LEU A 155 -14.73 8.59 -14.77
CA LEU A 155 -14.15 9.93 -14.88
C LEU A 155 -12.61 9.86 -14.91
N HIS A 156 -12.00 9.09 -14.01
CA HIS A 156 -10.55 8.91 -13.96
C HIS A 156 -10.02 8.07 -15.13
N GLU A 157 -10.79 7.11 -15.64
CA GLU A 157 -10.45 6.38 -16.87
C GLU A 157 -10.47 7.31 -18.10
N ASN A 158 -11.51 8.13 -18.26
CA ASN A 158 -11.64 9.07 -19.37
C ASN A 158 -10.58 10.18 -19.36
N SER A 159 -10.06 10.53 -18.18
CA SER A 159 -8.94 11.47 -18.03
C SER A 159 -7.56 10.79 -18.17
N GLY A 160 -7.52 9.48 -18.42
CA GLY A 160 -6.28 8.73 -18.62
C GLY A 160 -5.48 8.48 -17.35
N LEU A 161 -6.12 8.57 -16.18
CA LEU A 161 -5.50 8.32 -14.87
C LEU A 161 -5.67 6.85 -14.44
N LEU A 162 -6.81 6.23 -14.76
CA LEU A 162 -7.05 4.81 -14.54
C LEU A 162 -7.21 4.07 -15.88
N LYS A 163 -7.06 2.75 -15.83
CA LYS A 163 -7.38 1.83 -16.92
C LYS A 163 -8.10 0.62 -16.36
N ILE A 164 -9.18 0.21 -17.00
CA ILE A 164 -9.81 -1.08 -16.73
C ILE A 164 -9.29 -2.11 -17.73
N SER A 165 -8.83 -3.25 -17.23
CA SER A 165 -8.40 -4.40 -18.03
C SER A 165 -9.23 -5.61 -17.68
N GLN A 166 -9.49 -6.47 -18.67
CA GLN A 166 -10.16 -7.75 -18.48
C GLN A 166 -9.24 -8.89 -18.92
N THR A 167 -9.19 -9.99 -18.17
CA THR A 167 -8.45 -11.18 -18.57
C THR A 167 -9.17 -11.88 -19.73
N ASN A 168 -8.40 -12.56 -20.58
CA ASN A 168 -8.92 -13.33 -21.71
C ASN A 168 -9.29 -14.79 -21.33
N ASP A 169 -9.21 -15.13 -20.05
CA ASP A 169 -9.55 -16.48 -19.55
C ASP A 169 -11.07 -16.68 -19.44
N GLU A 170 -11.49 -17.91 -19.13
CA GLU A 170 -12.90 -18.29 -19.05
C GLU A 170 -13.68 -17.50 -17.98
N ASP A 171 -13.00 -17.09 -16.91
CA ASP A 171 -13.59 -16.35 -15.77
C ASP A 171 -13.66 -14.83 -16.00
N LYS A 172 -12.90 -14.28 -16.95
CA LYS A 172 -12.88 -12.86 -17.35
C LYS A 172 -12.81 -11.87 -16.18
N ASP A 173 -11.81 -12.03 -15.32
CA ASP A 173 -11.56 -11.15 -14.18
C ASP A 173 -11.24 -9.71 -14.62
N ILE A 174 -11.78 -8.74 -13.88
CA ILE A 174 -11.60 -7.32 -14.14
C ILE A 174 -10.52 -6.78 -13.21
N THR A 175 -9.60 -5.98 -13.74
CA THR A 175 -8.55 -5.30 -12.97
C THR A 175 -8.57 -3.80 -13.24
N ILE A 176 -8.60 -3.02 -12.17
CA ILE A 176 -8.45 -1.56 -12.21
C ILE A 176 -6.99 -1.23 -11.94
N LEU A 177 -6.37 -0.51 -12.86
CA LEU A 177 -4.94 -0.21 -12.88
C LEU A 177 -4.73 1.31 -12.89
N PRO A 178 -3.78 1.87 -12.13
CA PRO A 178 -3.33 3.22 -12.39
C PRO A 178 -2.53 3.26 -13.70
N THR A 179 -2.66 4.34 -14.45
CA THR A 179 -1.69 4.69 -15.49
C THR A 179 -0.44 5.30 -14.85
N GLU A 180 0.61 5.56 -15.62
CA GLU A 180 1.78 6.29 -15.13
C GLU A 180 1.41 7.68 -14.59
N ASN A 181 0.44 8.36 -15.22
CA ASN A 181 -0.05 9.65 -14.74
C ASN A 181 -0.97 9.49 -13.51
N GLY A 182 -1.79 8.44 -13.48
CA GLY A 182 -2.61 8.14 -12.31
C GLY A 182 -1.80 7.84 -11.06
N LEU A 183 -0.68 7.12 -11.21
CA LEU A 183 0.18 6.77 -10.08
C LEU A 183 0.78 8.00 -9.38
N LYS A 184 0.98 9.10 -10.10
CA LYS A 184 1.48 10.39 -9.54
C LYS A 184 0.49 11.03 -8.57
N VAL A 185 -0.80 10.82 -8.79
CA VAL A 185 -1.91 11.46 -8.04
C VAL A 185 -2.82 10.43 -7.38
N ILE A 186 -2.33 9.21 -7.19
CA ILE A 186 -3.17 8.07 -6.82
C ILE A 186 -3.85 8.24 -5.47
N ASP A 187 -3.23 8.96 -4.54
CA ASP A 187 -3.83 9.24 -3.22
C ASP A 187 -5.07 10.14 -3.34
N SER A 188 -5.08 11.08 -4.29
CA SER A 188 -6.26 11.90 -4.59
C SER A 188 -7.36 11.05 -5.21
N ILE A 189 -7.02 10.22 -6.20
CA ILE A 189 -7.97 9.29 -6.83
C ILE A 189 -8.60 8.37 -5.78
N LEU A 190 -7.78 7.81 -4.88
CA LEU A 190 -8.23 6.92 -3.82
C LEU A 190 -9.18 7.58 -2.84
N ALA A 191 -8.95 8.86 -2.51
CA ALA A 191 -9.84 9.63 -1.65
C ALA A 191 -11.21 9.92 -2.32
N ASP A 192 -11.25 9.93 -3.65
CA ASP A 192 -12.47 10.16 -4.42
C ASP A 192 -13.31 8.88 -4.59
N ILE A 193 -12.67 7.75 -4.95
CA ILE A 193 -13.38 6.52 -5.38
C ILE A 193 -13.78 5.56 -4.24
N ILE A 194 -13.15 5.68 -3.06
CA ILE A 194 -13.44 4.84 -1.90
C ILE A 194 -14.57 5.49 -1.08
N PRO A 195 -15.63 4.75 -0.70
CA PRO A 195 -16.73 5.27 0.11
C PRO A 195 -16.35 5.77 1.51
#